data_AF-A0A2G4G228-F1
#
_entry.id   AF-A0A2G4G228-F1
#
_cell.length_a   1.000
_cell.length_b   1.000
_cell.length_c   1.000
_cell.angle_alpha   90.00
_cell.angle_beta   90.00
_cell.angle_gamma   90.00
#
_symmetry.space_group_name_H-M   'P 1'
#
loop_
_entity.id
_entity.type
_entity.pdbx_description
1 polymer ?
#
loop_
_entity_poly.entity_id
_entity_poly.type
_entity_poly.pdbx_seq_one_letter_code
_entity_poly.pdbx_strand_id
1 'polypeptide(L)'
;MAETRAASRRTYARPQPRSQHGRHYLCVCVHSDVYRQVRQLSAEHQLSLSGAAHHLLRLGAGLEPLLPLSSSSSTLNSKSHGD
;
A
#
# COMPACT_ATOMS: atom_id res chain seq x y z
N MET A 1 17.12 -29.34 -15.64
CA MET A 1 15.71 -29.17 -16.07
C MET A 1 15.23 -27.85 -15.50
N ALA A 2 14.99 -26.85 -16.36
CA ALA A 2 14.65 -25.50 -15.92
C ALA A 2 13.12 -25.37 -15.80
N GLU A 3 12.66 -25.13 -14.58
CA GLU A 3 11.24 -24.91 -14.27
C GLU A 3 10.84 -23.51 -14.75
N THR A 4 10.10 -23.45 -15.84
CA THR A 4 9.55 -22.22 -16.41
C THR A 4 8.49 -21.68 -15.45
N ARG A 5 8.88 -20.81 -14.52
CA ARG A 5 7.94 -20.05 -13.67
C ARG A 5 7.01 -19.28 -14.59
N ALA A 6 5.78 -19.75 -14.72
CA ALA A 6 4.74 -19.09 -15.48
C ALA A 6 4.56 -17.67 -14.93
N ALA A 7 5.03 -16.68 -15.69
CA ALA A 7 4.70 -15.28 -15.46
C ALA A 7 3.18 -15.16 -15.65
N SER A 8 2.45 -15.18 -14.55
CA SER A 8 1.01 -14.93 -14.55
C SER A 8 0.80 -13.51 -15.07
N ARG A 9 0.55 -13.40 -16.38
CA ARG A 9 0.14 -12.15 -17.03
C ARG A 9 -1.23 -11.81 -16.47
N ARG A 10 -1.25 -11.15 -15.31
CA ARG A 10 -2.47 -10.55 -14.77
C ARG A 10 -2.90 -9.47 -15.75
N THR A 11 -3.93 -9.79 -16.51
CA THR A 11 -4.58 -8.90 -17.46
C THR A 11 -4.99 -7.64 -16.71
N TYR A 12 -4.47 -6.48 -17.12
CA TYR A 12 -4.78 -5.15 -16.56
C TYR A 12 -6.27 -4.75 -16.64
N ALA A 13 -7.16 -5.64 -17.11
CA ALA A 13 -8.48 -5.30 -17.61
C ALA A 13 -9.64 -5.97 -16.86
N ARG A 14 -9.42 -6.62 -15.70
CA ARG A 14 -10.56 -7.07 -14.88
C ARG A 14 -10.97 -5.93 -13.95
N PRO A 15 -12.21 -5.39 -14.06
CA PRO A 15 -12.73 -4.47 -13.06
C PRO A 15 -12.68 -5.19 -11.70
N GLN A 16 -11.85 -4.72 -10.78
CA GLN A 16 -11.90 -5.25 -9.42
C GLN A 16 -13.26 -4.86 -8.82
N PRO A 17 -13.97 -5.80 -8.17
CA PRO A 17 -15.20 -5.47 -7.49
C PRO A 17 -14.93 -4.33 -6.52
N ARG A 18 -15.75 -3.28 -6.59
CA ARG A 18 -15.67 -2.14 -5.66
C ARG A 18 -15.78 -2.73 -4.26
N SER A 19 -14.71 -2.67 -3.47
CA SER A 19 -14.75 -3.21 -2.10
C SER A 19 -15.83 -2.42 -1.37
N GLN A 20 -16.83 -3.13 -0.86
CA GLN A 20 -17.86 -2.54 0.00
C GLN A 20 -17.11 -1.85 1.15
N HIS A 21 -17.44 -0.58 1.43
CA HIS A 21 -16.72 0.38 2.33
C HIS A 21 -15.73 1.37 1.68
N GLY A 22 -15.77 1.61 0.37
CA GLY A 22 -15.04 2.74 -0.26
C GLY A 22 -13.51 2.57 -0.30
N ARG A 23 -13.02 1.35 -0.03
CA ARG A 23 -11.61 0.99 -0.16
C ARG A 23 -11.43 0.32 -1.52
N HIS A 24 -10.57 0.85 -2.37
CA HIS A 24 -10.25 0.24 -3.66
C HIS A 24 -8.83 -0.31 -3.58
N TYR A 25 -8.68 -1.61 -3.80
CA TYR A 25 -7.37 -2.23 -3.96
C TYR A 25 -7.01 -2.19 -5.44
N LEU A 26 -5.78 -1.83 -5.77
CA LEU A 26 -5.26 -1.87 -7.12
C LEU A 26 -4.05 -2.79 -7.13
N CYS A 27 -4.04 -3.73 -8.06
CA CYS A 27 -2.84 -4.50 -8.37
C CYS A 27 -2.19 -3.84 -9.57
N VAL A 28 -0.98 -3.32 -9.38
CA VAL A 28 -0.21 -2.63 -10.42
C VAL A 28 1.12 -3.35 -10.62
N CYS A 29 1.60 -3.37 -11.85
CA CYS A 29 3.00 -3.70 -12.14
C CYS A 29 3.76 -2.39 -12.29
N VAL A 30 4.94 -2.32 -11.70
CA VAL A 30 5.83 -1.16 -11.75
C VAL A 30 7.20 -1.60 -12.24
N HIS A 31 8.00 -0.64 -12.71
CA HIS A 31 9.40 -0.92 -13.03
C HIS A 31 10.18 -1.36 -11.78
N SER A 32 11.25 -2.13 -11.99
CA SER A 32 12.01 -2.77 -10.91
C SER A 32 12.70 -1.77 -9.97
N ASP A 33 13.14 -0.64 -10.51
CA ASP A 33 13.71 0.48 -9.77
C ASP A 33 12.69 1.12 -8.83
N VAL A 34 11.47 1.39 -9.31
CA VAL A 34 10.36 1.89 -8.49
C VAL A 34 10.05 0.91 -7.36
N TYR A 35 9.99 -0.40 -7.66
CA TYR A 35 9.76 -1.41 -6.63
C TYR A 35 10.85 -1.41 -5.55
N ARG A 36 12.13 -1.26 -5.94
CA ARG A 36 13.26 -1.18 -4.99
C ARG A 36 13.13 0.04 -4.08
N GLN A 37 12.79 1.20 -4.65
CA GLN A 37 12.63 2.43 -3.87
C GLN A 37 11.47 2.31 -2.86
N VAL A 38 10.32 1.77 -3.29
CA VAL A 38 9.17 1.54 -2.41
C VAL A 38 9.52 0.55 -1.29
N ARG A 39 10.29 -0.51 -1.60
CA ARG A 39 10.75 -1.48 -0.62
C ARG A 39 11.69 -0.87 0.43
N GLN A 40 12.62 -0.03 0.00
CA GLN A 40 13.54 0.65 0.91
C GLN A 40 12.78 1.58 1.85
N LEU A 41 11.92 2.44 1.30
CA LEU A 41 11.12 3.38 2.10
C LEU A 41 10.17 2.66 3.08
N SER A 42 9.59 1.54 2.64
CA SER A 42 8.76 0.68 3.50
C SER A 42 9.53 0.18 4.71
N ALA A 43 10.78 -0.26 4.53
CA ALA A 43 11.62 -0.71 5.64
C ALA A 43 12.05 0.43 6.56
N GLU A 44 12.45 1.57 5.99
CA GLU A 44 12.94 2.74 6.73
C GLU A 44 11.85 3.37 7.61
N HIS A 45 10.65 3.52 7.07
CA HIS A 45 9.53 4.17 7.77
C HIS A 45 8.56 3.17 8.42
N GLN A 46 8.88 1.87 8.39
CA GLN A 46 8.03 0.79 8.90
C GLN A 46 6.61 0.85 8.31
N LEU A 47 6.50 1.23 7.03
CA LEU A 47 5.24 1.33 6.31
C LEU A 47 4.95 0.02 5.58
N SER A 48 3.66 -0.27 5.35
CA SER A 48 3.30 -1.27 4.33
C SER A 48 3.78 -0.81 2.94
N LEU A 49 3.89 -1.74 1.98
CA LEU A 49 4.25 -1.37 0.59
C LEU A 49 3.29 -0.34 -0.01
N SER A 50 1.99 -0.48 0.27
CA SER A 50 0.99 0.50 -0.17
C SER A 50 1.16 1.84 0.55
N GLY A 51 1.50 1.84 1.84
CA GLY A 51 1.81 3.04 2.62
C GLY A 51 3.04 3.77 2.08
N ALA A 52 4.12 3.04 1.79
CA ALA A 52 5.32 3.61 1.19
C ALA A 52 5.04 4.20 -0.20
N ALA A 53 4.27 3.50 -1.04
CA ALA A 53 3.84 4.04 -2.33
C ALA A 53 3.00 5.32 -2.17
N HIS A 54 2.04 5.35 -1.25
CA HIS A 54 1.28 6.56 -0.92
C HIS A 54 2.16 7.69 -0.41
N HIS A 55 3.17 7.38 0.41
CA HIS A 55 4.10 8.37 0.94
C HIS A 55 4.86 9.08 -0.19
N LEU A 56 5.41 8.32 -1.15
CA LEU A 56 6.08 8.89 -2.32
C LEU A 56 5.14 9.73 -3.18
N LEU A 57 3.90 9.28 -3.39
CA LEU A 57 2.90 10.04 -4.13
C LEU A 57 2.55 11.37 -3.44
N ARG A 58 2.48 11.39 -2.11
CA ARG A 58 2.24 12.61 -1.34
C ARG A 58 3.39 13.60 -1.48
N LEU A 59 4.63 13.14 -1.31
CA LEU A 59 5.82 13.99 -1.49
C LEU A 59 5.89 14.60 -2.89
N GLY A 60 5.66 13.79 -3.94
CA GLY A 60 5.65 14.26 -5.32
C GLY A 60 4.52 15.26 -5.63
N ALA A 61 3.42 15.21 -4.88
CA ALA A 61 2.31 16.14 -4.97
C ALA A 61 2.46 17.38 -4.06
N GLY A 62 3.57 17.51 -3.33
CA GLY A 62 3.79 18.61 -2.37
C GLY A 62 2.92 18.51 -1.11
N LEU A 63 2.43 17.31 -0.79
CA LEU A 63 1.64 17.04 0.41
C LEU A 63 2.52 16.54 1.54
N GLU A 64 2.10 16.83 2.79
CA GLU A 64 2.78 16.34 3.99
C GLU A 64 2.96 14.82 3.98
N PRO A 65 4.11 14.28 4.43
CA PRO A 65 4.38 12.84 4.45
C PRO A 65 3.39 12.06 5.33
N LEU A 66 3.27 10.76 5.08
CA LEU A 66 2.52 9.89 5.99
C LEU A 66 3.26 9.72 7.32
N LEU A 67 2.53 9.85 8.43
CA LEU A 67 3.06 9.60 9.77
C LEU A 67 3.49 8.13 9.92
N PRO A 68 4.62 7.85 10.61
CA PRO A 68 5.03 6.49 10.91
C PRO A 68 3.95 5.75 11.71
N LEU A 69 3.73 4.47 11.40
CA LEU A 69 2.74 3.66 12.11
C LEU A 69 3.08 3.50 13.61
N SER A 70 4.36 3.60 13.97
CA SER A 70 4.86 3.48 15.35
C SER A 70 4.56 4.71 16.22
N SER A 71 4.03 5.80 15.65
CA SER A 71 3.60 6.98 16.43
C SER A 71 2.20 6.81 17.04
N SER A 72 1.50 5.72 16.73
CA SER A 72 0.20 5.42 17.33
C SER A 72 0.39 4.51 18.54
N SER A 73 0.73 5.08 19.70
CA SER A 73 0.23 4.51 20.95
C SER A 73 -1.28 4.62 20.87
N SER A 74 -1.94 3.53 20.47
CA SER A 74 -3.39 3.45 20.38
C SER A 74 -4.00 3.52 21.78
N THR A 75 -4.14 4.73 22.32
CA THR A 75 -5.11 4.99 23.36
C THR A 75 -6.50 4.85 22.74
N LEU A 76 -7.11 3.71 23.06
CA LEU A 76 -8.54 3.50 23.30
C LEU A 76 -9.49 4.43 22.53
N ASN A 77 -10.16 3.90 21.51
CA ASN A 77 -11.54 4.30 21.26
C ASN A 77 -12.44 3.10 21.55
N SER A 78 -12.74 2.92 22.84
CA SER A 78 -13.79 2.04 23.34
C SER A 78 -15.11 2.53 22.76
N LYS A 79 -15.67 1.78 21.81
CA LYS A 79 -17.01 2.03 21.29
C LYS A 79 -18.03 1.67 22.39
N SER A 80 -18.36 2.63 23.24
CA SER A 80 -19.54 2.56 24.11
C SER A 80 -20.80 2.57 23.26
N HIS A 81 -21.62 1.52 23.38
CA HIS A 81 -23.01 1.54 22.94
C HIS A 81 -23.88 1.50 24.20
N GLY A 82 -24.44 2.65 24.60
CA GLY A 82 -25.81 2.71 25.12
C GLY A 82 -26.76 2.68 23.92
N ASP A 83 -27.99 2.21 24.00
CA ASP A 83 -28.97 2.13 25.10
C ASP A 83 -29.67 0.75 25.03
#